data_AF-A0A354HSX9-F1
#
_entry.id   AF-A0A354HSX9-F1
#
_cell.length_a   1.000
_cell.length_b   1.000
_cell.length_c   1.000
_cell.angle_alpha   90.00
_cell.angle_beta   90.00
_cell.angle_gamma   90.00
#
_symmetry.space_group_name_H-M   'P 1'
#
loop_
_entity.id
_entity.type
_entity.pdbx_description
1 polymer ?
#
loop_
_entity_poly.entity_id
_entity_poly.type
_entity_poly.pdbx_seq_one_letter_code
_entity_poly.pdbx_strand_id
1 'polypeptide(L)'
;ASLRRAEEVGVTGIICGGILDKDLHDYLGYEIGVAITGHEDIPLSLVVTEGFGRIPMAQKTFTLLRKLDGQQASINGSTQIRAGVLRPEIVVPRKGAEMTKEVAATGLEIGTRVRVIRNPWFGKLGKVTGLPVELQKIESEALVRVVQVGLEGGRRVTVPRANVEILS
;
A
#
# COMPACT_ATOMS: atom_id res chain seq x y z
N ALA A 1 -2.94 1.55 -25.60
CA ALA A 1 -1.83 1.57 -26.60
C ALA A 1 -0.50 1.08 -26.02
N SER A 2 -0.06 1.61 -24.86
CA SER A 2 1.26 1.27 -24.29
C SER A 2 1.41 -0.19 -23.83
N LEU A 3 0.37 -0.81 -23.28
CA LEU A 3 0.42 -2.23 -22.85
C LEU A 3 0.62 -3.19 -24.03
N ARG A 4 -0.15 -3.01 -25.12
CA ARG A 4 0.04 -3.80 -26.36
C ARG A 4 1.45 -3.64 -26.91
N ARG A 5 1.98 -2.40 -26.93
CA ARG A 5 3.35 -2.17 -27.39
C ARG A 5 4.38 -2.86 -26.49
N ALA A 6 4.16 -2.88 -25.18
CA ALA A 6 5.05 -3.56 -24.24
C ALA A 6 5.06 -5.07 -24.47
N GLU A 7 3.89 -5.67 -24.70
CA GLU A 7 3.76 -7.07 -25.11
C GLU A 7 4.50 -7.37 -26.42
N GLU A 8 4.30 -6.55 -27.47
CA GLU A 8 4.98 -6.73 -28.76
C GLU A 8 6.51 -6.73 -28.67
N VAL A 9 7.09 -5.97 -27.75
CA VAL A 9 8.54 -5.91 -27.54
C VAL A 9 9.04 -6.90 -26.49
N GLY A 10 8.17 -7.78 -25.98
CA GLY A 10 8.53 -8.85 -25.06
C GLY A 10 8.74 -8.41 -23.61
N VAL A 11 8.11 -7.31 -23.18
CA VAL A 11 8.11 -6.92 -21.75
C VAL A 11 7.35 -7.96 -20.94
N THR A 12 8.01 -8.54 -19.94
CA THR A 12 7.42 -9.55 -19.04
C THR A 12 6.71 -8.93 -17.83
N GLY A 13 6.98 -7.66 -17.51
CA GLY A 13 6.26 -6.96 -16.45
C GLY A 13 6.46 -5.45 -16.44
N ILE A 14 5.45 -4.75 -15.92
CA ILE A 14 5.38 -3.29 -15.85
C ILE A 14 5.02 -2.89 -14.42
N ILE A 15 5.76 -1.94 -13.86
CA ILE A 15 5.45 -1.30 -12.59
C ILE A 15 5.19 0.18 -12.88
N CYS A 16 3.99 0.66 -12.59
CA CYS A 16 3.62 2.05 -12.85
C CYS A 16 2.87 2.68 -11.68
N GLY A 17 2.77 4.02 -11.72
CA GLY A 17 2.10 4.76 -10.67
C GLY A 17 0.59 4.54 -10.70
N GLY A 18 -0.04 4.97 -11.79
CA GLY A 18 -1.44 4.75 -12.06
C GLY A 18 -1.69 4.29 -13.49
N ILE A 19 -2.86 3.70 -13.69
CA ILE A 19 -3.36 3.30 -15.01
C ILE A 19 -4.79 3.78 -15.20
N LEU A 20 -5.16 4.18 -16.42
CA LEU A 20 -6.57 4.46 -16.71
C LEU A 20 -7.32 3.14 -16.82
N ASP A 21 -8.49 3.06 -16.16
CA ASP A 21 -9.37 1.90 -16.24
C ASP A 21 -9.69 1.51 -17.69
N LYS A 22 -9.96 2.51 -18.54
CA LYS A 22 -10.13 2.33 -19.99
C LYS A 22 -8.93 1.68 -20.67
N ASP A 23 -7.70 2.07 -20.33
CA ASP A 23 -6.50 1.50 -20.97
C ASP A 23 -6.35 0.00 -20.63
N LEU A 24 -6.77 -0.39 -19.43
CA LEU A 24 -6.78 -1.77 -18.98
C LEU A 24 -7.93 -2.56 -19.63
N HIS A 25 -9.13 -1.99 -19.68
CA HIS A 25 -10.27 -2.57 -20.39
C HIS A 25 -9.97 -2.79 -21.88
N ASP A 26 -9.43 -1.79 -22.57
CA ASP A 26 -9.08 -1.86 -24.00
C ASP A 26 -7.95 -2.89 -24.26
N TYR A 27 -7.12 -3.17 -23.26
CA TYR A 27 -6.07 -4.17 -23.34
C TYR A 27 -6.61 -5.59 -23.12
N LEU A 28 -7.36 -5.80 -22.04
CA LEU A 28 -7.93 -7.10 -21.66
C LEU A 28 -9.11 -7.51 -22.55
N GLY A 29 -9.86 -6.55 -23.07
CA GLY A 29 -11.12 -6.77 -23.80
C GLY A 29 -12.35 -6.95 -22.89
N TYR A 30 -12.20 -6.78 -21.58
CA TYR A 30 -13.27 -6.88 -20.60
C TYR A 30 -12.94 -6.05 -19.33
N GLU A 31 -13.94 -5.85 -18.46
CA GLU A 31 -13.74 -5.17 -17.18
C GLU A 31 -13.00 -6.06 -16.18
N ILE A 32 -11.89 -5.57 -15.62
CA ILE A 32 -11.10 -6.33 -14.65
C ILE A 32 -11.89 -6.54 -13.35
N GLY A 33 -11.76 -7.73 -12.77
CA GLY A 33 -12.34 -8.04 -11.47
C GLY A 33 -11.69 -7.21 -10.35
N VAL A 34 -12.52 -6.61 -9.47
CA VAL A 34 -12.02 -5.74 -8.38
C VAL A 34 -11.47 -6.55 -7.19
N ALA A 35 -11.76 -7.85 -7.11
CA ALA A 35 -11.50 -8.65 -5.91
C ALA A 35 -10.33 -9.63 -6.03
N ILE A 36 -10.08 -10.16 -7.23
CA ILE A 36 -9.11 -11.21 -7.52
C ILE A 36 -8.53 -10.95 -8.92
N THR A 37 -7.20 -10.91 -9.03
CA THR A 37 -6.44 -10.80 -10.28
C THR A 37 -5.31 -11.84 -10.30
N GLY A 38 -4.68 -12.05 -11.46
CA GLY A 38 -3.60 -13.02 -11.67
C GLY A 38 -3.98 -14.20 -12.58
N HIS A 39 -5.19 -14.17 -13.16
CA HIS A 39 -5.71 -15.20 -14.06
C HIS A 39 -6.03 -14.64 -15.46
N GLU A 40 -5.74 -13.37 -15.69
CA GLU A 40 -5.85 -12.72 -16.98
C GLU A 40 -4.92 -13.43 -17.99
N ASP A 41 -5.45 -13.77 -19.17
CA ASP A 41 -4.69 -14.42 -20.25
C ASP A 41 -3.85 -13.40 -21.03
N ILE A 42 -2.80 -12.89 -20.38
CA ILE A 42 -1.87 -11.90 -20.92
C ILE A 42 -0.42 -12.28 -20.61
N PRO A 43 0.55 -11.91 -21.47
CA PRO A 43 1.94 -12.33 -21.31
C PRO A 43 2.77 -11.45 -20.36
N LEU A 44 2.18 -10.42 -19.75
CA LEU A 44 2.86 -9.48 -18.86
C LEU A 44 2.18 -9.37 -17.50
N SER A 45 2.98 -9.13 -16.46
CA SER A 45 2.48 -8.74 -15.13
C SER A 45 2.41 -7.23 -14.98
N LEU A 46 1.30 -6.69 -14.49
CA LEU A 46 1.14 -5.26 -14.21
C LEU A 46 1.01 -5.02 -12.70
N VAL A 47 1.87 -4.17 -12.14
CA VAL A 47 1.78 -3.69 -10.76
C VAL A 47 1.55 -2.19 -10.77
N VAL A 48 0.46 -1.76 -10.13
CA VAL A 48 0.06 -0.36 -10.04
C VAL A 48 0.16 0.10 -8.59
N THR A 49 0.98 1.10 -8.30
CA THR A 49 1.30 1.49 -6.92
C THR A 49 0.31 2.47 -6.30
N GLU A 50 -0.40 3.29 -7.10
CA GLU A 50 -1.31 4.35 -6.65
C GLU A 50 -2.75 4.16 -7.16
N GLY A 51 -3.01 3.12 -7.94
CA GLY A 51 -4.34 2.71 -8.39
C GLY A 51 -4.78 3.31 -9.73
N PHE A 52 -6.09 3.45 -9.93
CA PHE A 52 -6.65 3.91 -11.19
C PHE A 52 -6.60 5.44 -11.35
N GLY A 53 -6.22 5.91 -12.53
CA GLY A 53 -6.09 7.31 -12.89
C GLY A 53 -4.70 7.69 -13.39
N ARG A 54 -4.53 8.95 -13.78
CA ARG A 54 -3.22 9.53 -14.13
C ARG A 54 -2.50 9.97 -12.85
N ILE A 55 -2.04 9.00 -12.09
CA ILE A 55 -1.39 9.25 -10.80
C ILE A 55 0.10 8.95 -10.93
N PRO A 56 0.99 9.92 -10.67
CA PRO A 56 2.42 9.66 -10.67
C PRO A 56 2.79 8.75 -9.50
N MET A 57 3.76 7.87 -9.72
CA MET A 57 4.34 7.06 -8.66
C MET A 57 4.95 7.95 -7.58
N ALA A 58 4.76 7.60 -6.31
CA ALA A 58 5.39 8.29 -5.19
C ALA A 58 6.91 8.33 -5.37
N GLN A 59 7.51 9.52 -5.19
CA GLN A 59 8.94 9.73 -5.43
C GLN A 59 9.84 8.77 -4.63
N LYS A 60 9.46 8.41 -3.41
CA LYS A 60 10.17 7.44 -2.55
C LYS A 60 10.22 6.06 -3.23
N THR A 61 9.09 5.57 -3.74
CA THR A 61 8.97 4.29 -4.45
C THR A 61 9.75 4.30 -5.75
N PHE A 62 9.59 5.36 -6.56
CA PHE A 62 10.34 5.50 -7.81
C PHE A 62 11.86 5.51 -7.56
N THR A 63 12.32 6.26 -6.55
CA THR A 63 13.74 6.31 -6.17
C THR A 63 14.25 4.95 -5.68
N LEU A 64 13.41 4.17 -4.97
CA LEU A 64 13.75 2.81 -4.56
C LEU A 64 13.92 1.88 -5.77
N LEU A 65 12.94 1.84 -6.67
CA LEU A 65 12.99 1.00 -7.87
C LEU A 65 14.16 1.38 -8.78
N ARG A 66 14.45 2.68 -8.91
CA ARG A 66 15.59 3.18 -9.70
C ARG A 66 16.94 2.67 -9.19
N LYS A 67 17.09 2.41 -7.88
CA LYS A 67 18.33 1.80 -7.33
C LYS A 67 18.52 0.34 -7.74
N LEU A 68 17.47 -0.29 -8.26
CA LEU A 68 17.45 -1.68 -8.71
C LEU A 68 17.58 -1.78 -10.24
N ASP A 69 17.81 -0.65 -10.93
CA ASP A 69 18.00 -0.64 -12.38
C ASP A 69 19.16 -1.56 -12.81
N GLY A 70 18.93 -2.30 -13.90
CA GLY A 70 19.83 -3.34 -14.40
C GLY A 70 19.87 -4.65 -13.59
N GLN A 71 19.11 -4.78 -12.49
CA GLN A 71 19.03 -6.02 -11.72
C GLN A 71 17.89 -6.91 -12.22
N GLN A 72 18.07 -8.23 -12.07
CA GLN A 72 17.00 -9.19 -12.35
C GLN A 72 15.91 -9.08 -11.29
N ALA A 73 14.64 -9.11 -11.70
CA ALA A 73 13.50 -9.08 -10.81
C ALA A 73 12.50 -10.17 -11.18
N SER A 74 11.80 -10.71 -10.19
CA SER A 74 10.60 -11.53 -10.34
C SER A 74 9.40 -10.72 -9.89
N ILE A 75 8.30 -10.76 -10.66
CA ILE A 75 7.08 -10.02 -10.37
C ILE A 75 5.93 -11.02 -10.25
N ASN A 76 5.10 -10.84 -9.24
CA ASN A 76 3.81 -11.48 -9.12
C ASN A 76 2.77 -10.39 -8.91
N GLY A 77 1.95 -10.16 -9.94
CA GLY A 77 0.92 -9.11 -9.95
C GLY A 77 -0.42 -9.52 -9.33
N SER A 78 -0.54 -10.76 -8.86
CA SER A 78 -1.80 -11.31 -8.36
C SER A 78 -2.24 -10.58 -7.09
N THR A 79 -3.49 -10.11 -7.10
CA THR A 79 -4.09 -9.40 -5.98
C THR A 79 -5.33 -10.13 -5.50
N GLN A 80 -5.47 -10.32 -4.18
CA GLN A 80 -6.68 -10.85 -3.57
C GLN A 80 -6.98 -10.07 -2.28
N ILE A 81 -8.13 -9.41 -2.24
CA ILE A 81 -8.48 -8.48 -1.14
C ILE A 81 -9.38 -9.09 -0.06
N ARG A 82 -9.96 -10.28 -0.27
CA ARG A 82 -10.80 -11.01 0.70
C ARG A 82 -10.24 -12.41 0.95
N ALA A 83 -10.48 -12.97 2.15
CA ALA A 83 -10.14 -14.34 2.59
C ALA A 83 -8.89 -14.96 1.93
N GLY A 84 -7.73 -14.92 2.58
CA GLY A 84 -6.45 -15.35 1.97
C GLY A 84 -5.78 -14.23 1.19
N VAL A 85 -5.64 -13.05 1.82
CA VAL A 85 -5.13 -11.82 1.20
C VAL A 85 -3.80 -12.08 0.47
N LEU A 86 -3.78 -11.77 -0.82
CA LEU A 86 -2.58 -11.79 -1.66
C LEU A 86 -2.30 -10.37 -2.13
N ARG A 87 -1.06 -9.94 -2.00
CA ARG A 87 -0.59 -8.64 -2.47
C ARG A 87 0.41 -8.85 -3.60
N PRO A 88 0.45 -7.94 -4.58
CA PRO A 88 1.50 -7.93 -5.56
C PRO A 88 2.87 -7.84 -4.89
N GLU A 89 3.85 -8.53 -5.46
CA GLU A 89 5.23 -8.55 -4.97
C GLU A 89 6.22 -8.37 -6.13
N ILE A 90 7.33 -7.69 -5.80
CA ILE A 90 8.47 -7.50 -6.69
C ILE A 90 9.70 -7.95 -5.91
N VAL A 91 10.32 -9.04 -6.35
CA VAL A 91 11.45 -9.66 -5.68
C VAL A 91 12.72 -9.43 -6.50
N VAL A 92 13.72 -8.79 -5.89
CA VAL A 92 15.03 -8.56 -6.51
C VAL A 92 16.09 -9.23 -5.64
N PRO A 93 16.76 -10.31 -6.11
CA PRO A 93 17.78 -11.00 -5.34
C PRO A 93 19.01 -10.12 -5.15
N ARG A 94 19.51 -10.03 -3.91
CA ARG A 94 20.74 -9.29 -3.57
C ARG A 94 21.77 -10.25 -2.99
N LYS A 95 22.97 -10.32 -3.60
CA LYS A 95 24.09 -11.09 -3.04
C LYS A 95 24.65 -10.36 -1.82
N GLY A 96 24.85 -11.09 -0.71
CA GLY A 96 25.50 -10.55 0.49
C GLY A 96 24.70 -9.49 1.24
N ALA A 97 23.40 -9.37 0.98
CA ALA A 97 22.53 -8.60 1.87
C ALA A 97 22.44 -9.38 3.19
N GLU A 98 23.04 -8.84 4.26
CA GLU A 98 22.57 -9.18 5.60
C GLU A 98 21.05 -8.99 5.58
N MET A 99 20.32 -9.98 6.11
CA MET A 99 18.92 -9.77 6.41
C MET A 99 18.85 -8.60 7.39
N THR A 100 18.65 -7.37 6.88
CA THR A 100 17.99 -6.35 7.66
C THR A 100 16.69 -7.01 8.07
N LYS A 101 16.58 -7.39 9.34
CA LYS A 101 15.30 -7.73 9.93
C LYS A 101 14.39 -6.62 9.48
N GLU A 102 13.39 -6.95 8.66
CA GLU A 102 12.24 -6.08 8.56
C GLU A 102 11.87 -5.79 10.00
N VAL A 103 11.91 -4.51 10.37
CA VAL A 103 11.18 -4.07 11.55
C VAL A 103 9.74 -4.30 11.14
N ALA A 104 9.27 -5.55 11.28
CA ALA A 104 7.89 -5.94 11.13
C ALA A 104 7.14 -4.86 11.88
N ALA A 105 6.40 -4.02 11.14
CA ALA A 105 5.92 -2.72 11.62
C ALA A 105 5.53 -2.88 13.07
N THR A 106 6.40 -2.45 13.99
CA THR A 106 6.22 -2.79 15.39
C THR A 106 4.90 -2.16 15.75
N GLY A 107 3.94 -3.01 16.12
CA GLY A 107 2.55 -2.58 16.22
C GLY A 107 2.49 -1.32 17.07
N LEU A 108 1.66 -0.35 16.69
CA LEU A 108 1.54 0.99 17.29
C LEU A 108 2.23 1.14 18.66
N GLU A 109 3.37 1.84 18.72
CA GLU A 109 4.14 2.09 19.95
C GLU A 109 3.99 3.54 20.40
N ILE A 110 4.28 3.83 21.66
CA ILE A 110 4.39 5.23 22.12
C ILE A 110 5.54 5.89 21.37
N GLY A 111 5.23 7.00 20.72
CA GLY A 111 6.17 7.75 19.91
C GLY A 111 6.11 7.46 18.41
N THR A 112 5.35 6.46 17.95
CA THR A 112 5.13 6.22 16.52
C THR A 112 4.44 7.43 15.89
N ARG A 113 4.89 7.85 14.70
CA ARG A 113 4.21 8.88 13.89
C ARG A 113 3.03 8.25 13.18
N VAL A 114 1.88 8.91 13.24
CA VAL A 114 0.63 8.41 12.69
C VAL A 114 -0.16 9.49 11.97
N ARG A 115 -0.99 9.09 11.02
CA ARG A 115 -2.03 9.92 10.40
C ARG A 115 -3.40 9.37 10.78
N VAL A 116 -4.32 10.25 11.18
CA VAL A 116 -5.70 9.84 11.45
C VAL A 116 -6.47 9.70 10.13
N ILE A 117 -7.10 8.55 9.90
CA ILE A 117 -7.77 8.18 8.64
C ILE A 117 -9.30 8.20 8.73
N ARG A 118 -9.85 8.75 9.82
CA ARG A 118 -11.29 8.93 10.03
C ARG A 118 -11.60 10.28 10.66
N ASN A 119 -12.83 10.73 10.46
CA ASN A 119 -13.37 11.93 11.11
C ASN A 119 -13.41 11.76 12.65
N PRO A 120 -13.39 12.86 13.42
CA PRO A 120 -13.33 14.26 12.97
C PRO A 120 -11.91 14.77 12.64
N TRP A 121 -10.88 13.95 12.86
CA TRP A 121 -9.47 14.36 12.73
C TRP A 121 -8.81 13.91 11.42
N PHE A 122 -9.60 13.58 10.40
CA PHE A 122 -9.11 13.01 9.14
C PHE A 122 -7.94 13.84 8.55
N GLY A 123 -6.87 13.14 8.18
CA GLY A 123 -5.67 13.72 7.61
C GLY A 123 -4.73 14.40 8.60
N LYS A 124 -5.11 14.57 9.87
CA LYS A 124 -4.24 15.18 10.89
C LYS A 124 -3.09 14.24 11.26
N LEU A 125 -1.89 14.83 11.31
CA LEU A 125 -0.66 14.16 11.71
C LEU A 125 -0.43 14.31 13.21
N GLY A 126 0.18 13.29 13.80
CA GLY A 126 0.55 13.33 15.20
C GLY A 126 1.49 12.20 15.60
N LYS A 127 1.80 12.20 16.89
CA LYS A 127 2.65 11.19 17.53
C LYS A 127 1.84 10.46 18.59
N VAL A 128 1.97 9.15 18.66
CA VAL A 128 1.29 8.35 19.70
C VAL A 128 1.84 8.75 21.07
N THR A 129 0.95 9.16 21.97
CA THR A 129 1.30 9.54 23.34
C THR A 129 0.90 8.49 24.38
N GLY A 130 0.00 7.56 24.03
CA GLY A 130 -0.48 6.55 24.95
C GLY A 130 -1.26 5.43 24.27
N LEU A 131 -1.19 4.23 24.85
CA LEU A 131 -1.86 3.02 24.37
C LEU A 131 -2.61 2.37 25.55
N PRO A 132 -3.82 2.85 25.88
CA PRO A 132 -4.63 2.24 26.92
C PRO A 132 -4.88 0.76 26.61
N VAL A 133 -4.63 -0.10 27.60
CA VAL A 133 -4.79 -1.57 27.46
C VAL A 133 -6.26 -1.97 27.53
N GLU A 134 -7.05 -1.23 28.30
CA GLU A 134 -8.48 -1.46 28.48
C GLU A 134 -9.28 -0.99 27.26
N LEU A 135 -10.32 -1.76 26.92
CA LEU A 135 -11.27 -1.36 25.88
C LEU A 135 -12.05 -0.14 26.35
N GLN A 136 -12.18 0.87 25.49
CA GLN A 136 -12.98 2.05 25.78
C GLN A 136 -14.29 2.02 25.00
N LYS A 137 -15.38 2.41 25.67
CA LYS A 137 -16.68 2.63 25.04
C LYS A 137 -16.60 3.90 24.21
N ILE A 138 -16.74 3.77 22.89
CA ILE A 138 -16.82 4.92 21.97
C ILE A 138 -18.28 5.36 21.78
N GLU A 139 -18.50 6.47 21.06
CA GLU A 139 -19.84 7.03 20.82
C GLU A 139 -20.85 6.03 20.24
N SER A 140 -20.37 5.04 19.47
CA SER A 140 -21.20 3.96 18.92
C SER A 140 -21.50 2.84 19.92
N GLU A 141 -21.23 3.06 21.21
CA GLU A 141 -21.31 2.11 22.32
C GLU A 141 -20.43 0.86 22.22
N ALA A 142 -19.63 0.74 21.17
CA ALA A 142 -18.71 -0.37 20.98
C ALA A 142 -17.50 -0.27 21.91
N LEU A 143 -17.04 -1.42 22.41
CA LEU A 143 -15.81 -1.53 23.19
C LEU A 143 -14.63 -1.78 22.24
N VAL A 144 -13.77 -0.77 22.07
CA VAL A 144 -12.65 -0.83 21.13
C VAL A 144 -11.33 -0.48 21.79
N ARG A 145 -10.24 -1.00 21.23
CA ARG A 145 -8.90 -0.55 21.59
C ARG A 145 -8.68 0.83 21.00
N VAL A 146 -8.23 1.76 21.83
CA VAL A 146 -7.98 3.14 21.45
C VAL A 146 -6.49 3.46 21.47
N VAL A 147 -6.13 4.57 20.84
CA VAL A 147 -4.81 5.20 20.90
C VAL A 147 -4.97 6.67 21.24
N GLN A 148 -4.10 7.17 22.10
CA GLN A 148 -3.96 8.61 22.34
C GLN A 148 -2.89 9.16 21.41
N VAL A 149 -3.25 10.21 20.66
CA VAL A 149 -2.37 10.87 19.69
C VAL A 149 -2.24 12.34 20.04
N GLY A 150 -1.01 12.81 20.18
CA GLY A 150 -0.69 14.24 20.20
C GLY A 150 -0.59 14.75 18.77
N LEU A 151 -1.57 15.53 18.32
CA LEU A 151 -1.58 16.14 17.00
C LEU A 151 -0.53 17.27 16.93
N GLU A 152 0.00 17.55 15.75
CA GLU A 152 1.06 18.56 15.52
C GLU A 152 0.63 20.00 15.90
N GLY A 153 -0.64 20.25 16.20
CA GLY A 153 -1.17 21.51 16.76
C GLY A 153 -1.29 21.54 18.30
N GLY A 154 -0.65 20.62 19.02
CA GLY A 154 -0.64 20.55 20.48
C GLY A 154 -1.87 19.90 21.12
N ARG A 155 -2.92 19.64 20.34
CA ARG A 155 -4.15 18.96 20.81
C ARG A 155 -3.91 17.45 20.96
N ARG A 156 -4.32 16.88 22.10
CA ARG A 156 -4.38 15.42 22.27
C ARG A 156 -5.77 14.90 21.94
N VAL A 157 -5.83 13.77 21.23
CA VAL A 157 -7.08 13.11 20.85
C VAL A 157 -7.00 11.61 21.15
N THR A 158 -8.13 11.02 21.50
CA THR A 158 -8.28 9.57 21.66
C THR A 158 -9.13 9.06 20.50
N VAL A 159 -8.59 8.11 19.74
CA VAL A 159 -9.28 7.51 18.58
C VAL A 159 -9.12 5.99 18.59
N PRO A 160 -10.03 5.22 17.97
CA PRO A 160 -9.84 3.79 17.77
C PRO A 160 -8.49 3.50 17.08
N ARG A 161 -7.80 2.42 17.46
CA ARG A 161 -6.53 2.02 16.80
C ARG A 161 -6.70 1.80 15.30
N ALA A 162 -7.87 1.33 14.88
CA ALA A 162 -8.23 1.16 13.47
C ALA A 162 -8.36 2.48 12.68
N ASN A 163 -8.41 3.63 13.37
CA ASN A 163 -8.59 4.94 12.75
C ASN A 163 -7.28 5.69 12.57
N VAL A 164 -6.14 5.04 12.75
CA VAL A 164 -4.81 5.60 12.48
C VAL A 164 -4.01 4.68 11.57
N GLU A 165 -3.15 5.26 10.74
CA GLU A 165 -2.13 4.54 10.00
C GLU A 165 -0.73 5.01 10.43
N ILE A 166 0.23 4.09 10.43
CA ILE A 166 1.63 4.38 10.78
C ILE A 166 2.31 5.05 9.60
N LEU A 167 3.06 6.12 9.86
CA LEU A 167 3.90 6.77 8.86
C LEU A 167 5.35 6.31 9.02
N SER A 168 5.89 5.67 7.97
CA SER A 168 7.26 5.14 7.90
C SER A 168 8.17 5.84 6.89
#